data_AF-A0A3M7MTZ1-F1
#
_entry.id   AF-A0A3M7MTZ1-F1
#
_cell.length_a   1.000
_cell.length_b   1.000
_cell.length_c   1.000
_cell.angle_alpha   90.00
_cell.angle_beta   90.00
_cell.angle_gamma   90.00
#
_symmetry.space_group_name_H-M   'P 1'
#
loop_
_entity.id
_entity.type
_entity.pdbx_description
1 polymer ?
#
loop_
_entity_poly.entity_id
_entity_poly.type
_entity_poly.pdbx_seq_one_letter_code
_entity_poly.pdbx_strand_id
1 'polypeptide(L)'
;MRPSPPLCHRIRFTTKEVGRGFYRGNRTGSLGAHTEYGAYVIDWRKVRNYNVPDLNNFELQPFVAKSIDPREKLPRGEDGQATWHYEPKKVSAMDYLQLWRVANPQEFDDVWHQQQEQLRAQQETAVEHDSDVQEQPEKNPERLTS
;
A
#
# COMPACT_ATOMS: atom_id res chain seq x y z
N MET A 1 -45.70 3.82 -19.01
CA MET A 1 -46.09 2.47 -19.45
C MET A 1 -45.80 1.51 -18.31
N ARG A 2 -46.78 0.77 -17.80
CA ARG A 2 -46.56 -0.27 -16.76
C ARG A 2 -46.30 -1.61 -17.47
N PRO A 3 -45.28 -2.39 -17.07
CA PRO A 3 -44.98 -3.68 -17.69
C PRO A 3 -46.14 -4.67 -17.54
N SER A 4 -46.24 -5.63 -18.46
CA SER A 4 -47.29 -6.64 -18.42
C SER A 4 -47.11 -7.58 -17.22
N PRO A 5 -48.21 -8.07 -16.60
CA PRO A 5 -48.14 -9.00 -15.46
C PRO A 5 -47.19 -10.20 -15.65
N PRO A 6 -47.15 -10.90 -16.81
CA PRO A 6 -46.21 -12.01 -17.00
C PRO A 6 -44.74 -11.56 -17.05
N LEU A 7 -44.46 -10.33 -17.49
CA LEU A 7 -43.11 -9.78 -17.52
C LEU A 7 -42.63 -9.40 -16.10
N CYS A 8 -43.52 -8.90 -15.24
CA CYS A 8 -43.23 -8.64 -13.82
C CYS A 8 -42.83 -9.91 -13.04
N HIS A 9 -43.32 -11.10 -13.43
CA HIS A 9 -42.95 -12.35 -12.77
C HIS A 9 -41.57 -12.90 -13.20
N ARG A 10 -41.00 -12.38 -14.30
CA ARG A 10 -39.69 -12.82 -14.83
C ARG A 10 -38.53 -11.91 -14.45
N ILE A 11 -38.80 -10.69 -13.99
CA ILE A 11 -37.77 -9.76 -13.53
C ILE A 11 -37.31 -10.13 -12.11
N ARG A 12 -36.05 -9.83 -11.77
CA ARG A 12 -35.51 -10.12 -10.44
C ARG A 12 -36.13 -9.20 -9.39
N PHE A 13 -36.54 -9.79 -8.27
CA PHE A 13 -37.10 -9.04 -7.16
C PHE A 13 -36.13 -8.02 -6.56
N THR A 14 -36.68 -6.84 -6.28
CA THR A 14 -36.10 -5.75 -5.52
C THR A 14 -36.71 -5.70 -4.13
N THR A 15 -36.12 -4.90 -3.24
CA THR A 15 -36.61 -4.75 -1.86
C THR A 15 -37.98 -4.08 -1.75
N LYS A 16 -38.50 -3.49 -2.83
CA LYS A 16 -39.79 -2.76 -2.84
C LYS A 16 -40.94 -3.57 -3.41
N GLU A 17 -40.65 -4.70 -4.05
CA GLU A 17 -41.66 -5.56 -4.68
C GLU A 17 -42.17 -6.65 -3.76
N VAL A 18 -41.46 -6.93 -2.66
CA VAL A 18 -41.76 -8.01 -1.72
C VAL A 18 -42.09 -7.41 -0.34
N GLY A 19 -43.01 -8.05 0.38
CA GLY A 19 -43.45 -7.63 1.71
C GLY A 19 -42.44 -7.93 2.83
N ARG A 20 -42.94 -8.20 4.04
CA ARG A 20 -42.11 -8.45 5.23
C ARG A 20 -41.24 -9.71 5.05
N GLY A 21 -40.02 -9.68 5.59
CA GLY A 21 -39.09 -10.83 5.63
C GLY A 21 -38.07 -10.87 4.49
N PHE A 22 -38.25 -10.08 3.41
CA PHE A 22 -37.26 -9.99 2.35
C PHE A 22 -36.30 -8.81 2.58
N TYR A 23 -35.04 -9.12 2.88
CA TYR A 23 -33.96 -8.13 2.97
C TYR A 23 -32.90 -8.39 1.90
N ARG A 24 -32.51 -7.34 1.17
CA ARG A 24 -31.42 -7.38 0.18
C ARG A 24 -30.53 -6.16 0.38
N GLY A 25 -29.24 -6.39 0.64
CA GLY A 25 -28.27 -5.34 0.91
C GLY A 25 -27.77 -4.61 -0.35
N ASN A 26 -27.22 -3.40 -0.16
CA ASN A 26 -26.70 -2.52 -1.22
C ASN A 26 -25.16 -2.46 -1.27
N ARG A 27 -24.48 -3.52 -0.82
CA ARG A 27 -23.00 -3.58 -0.77
C ARG A 27 -22.35 -2.46 0.06
N THR A 28 -23.02 -1.99 1.11
CA THR A 28 -22.45 -1.00 2.04
C THR A 28 -21.30 -1.56 2.88
N GLY A 29 -21.10 -2.89 2.88
CA GLY A 29 -20.10 -3.58 3.70
C GLY A 29 -20.64 -3.90 5.10
N SER A 30 -20.00 -4.86 5.78
CA SER A 30 -20.28 -5.15 7.20
C SER A 30 -19.43 -4.24 8.08
N LEU A 31 -20.08 -3.41 8.90
CA LEU A 31 -19.42 -2.42 9.77
C LEU A 31 -19.34 -2.89 11.23
N GLY A 32 -19.70 -4.14 11.51
CA GLY A 32 -19.96 -4.59 12.87
C GLY A 32 -20.66 -5.96 12.89
N ALA A 33 -21.41 -6.22 13.95
CA ALA A 33 -22.14 -7.48 14.14
C ALA A 33 -23.52 -7.25 14.77
N HIS A 34 -24.46 -8.12 14.43
CA HIS A 34 -25.75 -8.19 15.12
C HIS A 34 -25.59 -8.82 16.50
N THR A 35 -26.33 -8.32 17.49
CA THR A 35 -26.45 -8.93 18.81
C THR A 35 -27.53 -10.02 18.80
N GLU A 36 -27.54 -10.91 19.81
CA GLU A 36 -28.59 -11.92 20.01
C GLU A 36 -30.01 -11.32 20.03
N TYR A 37 -30.17 -10.12 20.59
CA TYR A 37 -31.47 -9.43 20.71
C TYR A 37 -31.85 -8.58 19.48
N GLY A 38 -31.16 -8.74 18.35
CA GLY A 38 -31.47 -8.04 17.10
C GLY A 38 -30.95 -6.60 17.00
N ALA A 39 -30.23 -6.08 18.01
CA ALA A 39 -29.47 -4.84 17.89
C ALA A 39 -28.21 -5.01 17.01
N TYR A 40 -27.48 -3.91 16.76
CA TYR A 40 -26.26 -3.91 15.96
C TYR A 40 -25.15 -3.14 16.69
N VAL A 41 -23.98 -3.76 16.82
CA VAL A 41 -22.78 -3.18 17.44
C VAL A 41 -21.76 -2.85 16.35
N ILE A 42 -21.30 -1.60 16.32
CA ILE A 42 -20.37 -1.08 15.32
C ILE A 42 -18.93 -1.39 15.73
N ASP A 43 -18.14 -1.92 14.79
CA ASP A 43 -16.69 -2.09 14.91
C ASP A 43 -15.99 -0.94 14.17
N TRP A 44 -15.46 0.02 14.93
CA TRP A 44 -14.79 1.21 14.40
C TRP A 44 -13.57 0.91 13.53
N ARG A 45 -12.96 -0.28 13.64
CA ARG A 45 -11.83 -0.69 12.80
C ARG A 45 -12.25 -0.96 11.34
N LYS A 46 -13.53 -1.30 11.12
CA LYS A 46 -14.10 -1.59 9.80
C LYS A 46 -14.76 -0.36 9.16
N VAL A 47 -14.93 0.71 9.93
CA VAL A 47 -15.51 1.95 9.43
C VAL A 47 -14.49 2.63 8.52
N ARG A 48 -14.93 2.97 7.30
CA ARG A 48 -14.10 3.68 6.32
C ARG A 48 -13.95 5.13 6.73
N ASN A 49 -12.71 5.59 6.85
CA ASN A 49 -12.37 6.99 7.09
C ASN A 49 -11.79 7.59 5.80
N TYR A 50 -12.23 8.79 5.46
CA TYR A 50 -11.71 9.55 4.32
C TYR A 50 -10.87 10.71 4.87
N ASN A 51 -9.55 10.50 4.94
CA ASN A 51 -8.63 11.45 5.53
C ASN A 51 -8.41 12.60 4.55
N VAL A 52 -8.90 13.79 4.92
CA VAL A 52 -8.71 15.02 4.15
C VAL A 52 -7.48 15.75 4.69
N PRO A 53 -6.47 16.08 3.86
CA PRO A 53 -5.35 16.90 4.29
C PRO A 53 -5.81 18.34 4.55
N ASP A 54 -4.98 19.14 5.23
CA ASP A 54 -5.25 20.58 5.31
C ASP A 54 -5.14 21.20 3.91
N LEU A 55 -6.17 21.95 3.51
CA LEU A 55 -6.29 22.57 2.18
C LEU A 55 -6.09 24.09 2.24
N ASN A 56 -5.82 24.65 3.42
CA ASN A 56 -5.53 26.07 3.55
C ASN A 56 -4.26 26.43 2.75
N ASN A 57 -4.34 27.44 1.90
CA ASN A 57 -3.26 27.88 0.99
C ASN A 57 -2.84 26.85 -0.07
N PHE A 58 -3.71 25.91 -0.44
CA PHE A 58 -3.43 24.97 -1.53
C PHE A 58 -3.70 25.61 -2.90
N GLU A 59 -2.64 25.85 -3.68
CA GLU A 59 -2.72 26.57 -4.97
C GLU A 59 -3.21 25.71 -6.14
N LEU A 60 -3.12 24.37 -6.03
CA LEU A 60 -3.46 23.48 -7.13
C LEU A 60 -4.98 23.39 -7.34
N GLN A 61 -5.41 23.65 -8.56
CA GLN A 61 -6.80 23.60 -8.99
C GLN A 61 -7.10 22.35 -9.83
N PRO A 62 -8.36 21.90 -9.91
CA PRO A 62 -8.74 20.75 -10.75
C PRO A 62 -8.59 21.01 -12.26
N PHE A 63 -8.34 22.27 -12.66
CA PHE A 63 -8.18 22.66 -14.05
C PHE A 63 -6.84 23.38 -14.24
N VAL A 64 -6.29 23.27 -15.45
CA VAL A 64 -5.08 23.94 -15.89
C VAL A 64 -5.44 25.00 -16.94
N ALA A 65 -4.71 26.11 -16.98
CA ALA A 65 -4.93 27.17 -17.97
C ALA A 65 -4.71 26.64 -19.40
N LYS A 66 -5.59 27.01 -20.34
CA LYS A 66 -5.48 26.61 -21.75
C LYS A 66 -4.24 27.14 -22.47
N SER A 67 -3.60 28.17 -21.90
CA SER A 67 -2.34 28.73 -22.41
C SER A 67 -1.14 27.84 -22.13
N ILE A 68 -1.25 26.88 -21.20
CA ILE A 68 -0.21 25.91 -20.92
C ILE A 68 -0.35 24.80 -21.94
N ASP A 69 0.63 24.68 -22.83
CA ASP A 69 0.65 23.60 -23.80
C ASP A 69 0.71 22.25 -23.07
N PRO A 70 -0.15 21.28 -23.44
CA PRO A 70 -0.05 19.93 -22.93
C PRO A 70 1.36 19.40 -23.16
N ARG A 71 1.99 18.89 -22.10
CA ARG A 71 3.28 18.20 -22.20
C ARG A 71 3.18 17.10 -23.27
N GLU A 72 4.28 16.86 -24.00
CA GLU A 72 4.37 15.98 -25.17
C GLU A 72 3.33 14.86 -25.14
N LYS A 73 2.45 14.89 -26.15
CA LYS A 73 1.44 13.85 -26.36
C LYS A 73 2.17 12.51 -26.45
N LEU A 74 1.54 11.48 -25.90
CA LEU A 74 1.91 10.08 -26.05
C LEU A 74 2.46 9.79 -27.45
N PRO A 75 3.50 8.93 -27.57
CA PRO A 75 4.07 8.61 -28.86
C PRO A 75 2.93 8.24 -29.82
N ARG A 76 2.83 9.02 -30.90
CA ARG A 76 1.86 8.79 -31.97
C ARG A 76 2.27 7.47 -32.63
N GLY A 77 1.37 6.49 -32.65
CA GLY A 77 1.61 5.25 -33.38
C GLY A 77 1.87 5.56 -34.87
N GLU A 78 2.45 4.60 -35.58
CA GLU A 78 2.79 4.69 -37.01
C GLU A 78 1.59 5.16 -37.88
N ASP A 79 0.37 4.87 -37.43
CA ASP A 79 -0.91 5.25 -38.09
C ASP A 79 -1.35 6.70 -37.86
N GLY A 80 -0.54 7.51 -37.18
CA GLY A 80 -0.82 8.92 -36.97
C GLY A 80 -1.88 9.24 -35.91
N GLN A 81 -2.49 8.22 -35.28
CA GLN A 81 -3.49 8.35 -34.23
C GLN A 81 -2.85 8.49 -32.84
N ALA A 82 -3.49 9.27 -31.96
CA ALA A 82 -3.06 9.40 -30.58
C ALA A 82 -3.36 8.10 -29.82
N THR A 83 -2.31 7.33 -29.53
CA THR A 83 -2.41 6.16 -28.67
C THR A 83 -2.82 6.64 -27.28
N TRP A 84 -4.03 6.30 -26.81
CA TRP A 84 -4.53 6.66 -25.47
C TRP A 84 -3.80 5.95 -24.32
N HIS A 85 -2.87 5.06 -24.66
CA HIS A 85 -2.09 4.30 -23.69
C HIS A 85 -0.88 5.11 -23.24
N TYR A 86 -1.04 5.80 -22.11
CA TYR A 86 0.08 6.27 -21.31
C TYR A 86 0.72 5.08 -20.62
N GLU A 87 1.80 4.56 -21.22
CA GLU A 87 2.75 3.73 -20.48
C GLU A 87 3.74 4.69 -19.80
N PRO A 88 3.65 4.89 -18.47
CA PRO A 88 4.68 5.63 -17.76
C PRO A 88 6.02 4.95 -18.07
N LYS A 89 7.06 5.75 -18.31
CA LYS A 89 8.42 5.20 -18.42
C LYS A 89 8.65 4.36 -17.17
N LYS A 90 8.88 3.07 -17.34
CA LYS A 90 9.20 2.16 -16.23
C LYS A 90 10.47 2.71 -15.60
N VAL A 91 10.33 3.33 -14.42
CA VAL A 91 11.47 3.81 -13.65
C VAL A 91 12.16 2.56 -13.15
N SER A 92 13.42 2.35 -13.55
CA SER A 92 14.22 1.27 -13.01
C SER A 92 14.36 1.47 -11.50
N ALA A 93 14.44 0.40 -10.73
CA ALA A 93 14.72 0.49 -9.30
C ALA A 93 15.98 1.34 -9.03
N MET A 94 17.00 1.19 -9.88
CA MET A 94 18.23 1.98 -9.79
C MET A 94 18.01 3.46 -10.11
N ASP A 95 17.21 3.78 -11.12
CA ASP A 95 16.89 5.17 -11.48
C ASP A 95 16.14 5.86 -10.34
N TYR A 96 15.21 5.15 -9.70
CA TYR A 96 14.50 5.67 -8.53
C TYR A 96 15.45 5.93 -7.36
N LEU A 97 16.36 5.00 -7.04
CA LEU A 97 17.35 5.19 -5.97
C LEU A 97 18.26 6.38 -6.25
N GLN A 98 18.68 6.57 -7.50
CA GLN A 98 19.46 7.73 -7.91
C GLN A 98 18.68 9.03 -7.74
N LEU A 99 17.41 9.08 -8.19
CA LEU A 99 16.54 10.24 -8.00
C LEU A 99 16.30 10.55 -6.51
N TRP A 100 16.06 9.52 -5.70
CA TRP A 100 15.83 9.66 -4.26
C TRP A 100 17.07 10.21 -3.55
N ARG A 101 18.25 9.67 -3.85
CA ARG A 101 19.53 10.18 -3.29
C ARG A 101 19.73 11.66 -3.61
N VAL A 102 19.42 12.09 -4.83
CA VAL A 102 19.58 13.49 -5.25
C VAL A 102 18.54 14.39 -4.59
N ALA A 103 17.31 13.92 -4.42
CA ALA A 103 16.23 14.70 -3.83
C ALA A 103 16.35 14.86 -2.30
N ASN A 104 16.91 13.86 -1.60
CA ASN A 104 16.99 13.81 -0.14
C ASN A 104 18.42 13.50 0.35
N PRO A 105 19.39 14.40 0.16
CA PRO A 105 20.79 14.13 0.51
C PRO A 105 20.99 13.90 2.02
N GLN A 106 20.27 14.64 2.86
CA GLN A 106 20.40 14.53 4.32
C GLN A 106 19.94 13.17 4.85
N GLU A 107 18.76 12.70 4.42
CA GLU A 107 18.28 11.36 4.80
C GLU A 107 19.20 10.26 4.27
N PHE A 108 19.78 10.46 3.08
CA PHE A 108 20.74 9.52 2.50
C PHE A 108 22.00 9.41 3.36
N ASP A 109 22.60 10.56 3.73
CA ASP A 109 23.82 10.60 4.53
C ASP A 109 23.60 9.95 5.90
N ASP A 110 22.46 10.24 6.56
CA ASP A 110 22.10 9.64 7.84
C ASP A 110 21.98 8.10 7.77
N VAL A 111 21.26 7.60 6.75
CA VAL A 111 21.12 6.15 6.50
C VAL A 111 22.47 5.52 6.19
N TRP A 112 23.30 6.20 5.40
CA TRP A 112 24.63 5.73 5.04
C TRP A 112 25.54 5.60 6.27
N HIS A 113 25.57 6.62 7.13
CA HIS A 113 26.32 6.60 8.38
C HIS A 113 25.85 5.48 9.31
N GLN A 114 24.54 5.33 9.50
CA GLN A 114 23.98 4.25 10.31
C GLN A 114 24.39 2.86 9.80
N GLN A 115 24.40 2.67 8.47
CA GLN A 115 24.80 1.40 7.87
C GLN A 115 26.30 1.11 8.05
N GLN A 116 27.16 2.13 7.93
CA GLN A 116 28.59 1.99 8.20
C GLN A 116 28.87 1.62 9.66
N GLU A 117 28.19 2.26 10.62
CA GLU A 117 28.31 1.94 12.04
C GLU A 117 27.85 0.50 12.34
N GLN A 118 26.76 0.05 11.73
CA GLN A 118 26.30 -1.35 11.87
C GLN A 118 27.32 -2.35 11.32
N LEU A 119 27.89 -2.09 10.14
CA LEU A 119 28.93 -2.95 9.56
C LEU A 119 30.16 -3.01 10.45
N ARG A 120 30.58 -1.86 11.00
CA ARG A 120 31.69 -1.79 11.93
C ARG A 120 31.42 -2.57 13.21
N ALA A 121 30.24 -2.39 13.82
CA ALA A 121 29.83 -3.14 15.01
C ALA A 121 29.75 -4.66 14.73
N GLN A 122 29.26 -5.08 13.56
CA GLN A 122 29.25 -6.49 13.16
C GLN A 122 30.67 -7.06 13.04
N GLN A 123 31.61 -6.29 12.48
CA GLN A 123 33.01 -6.70 12.41
C GLN A 123 33.64 -6.79 13.80
N GLU A 124 33.40 -5.81 14.67
CA GLU A 124 33.88 -5.81 16.06
C GLU A 124 33.33 -7.03 16.82
N THR A 125 32.02 -7.31 16.75
CA THR A 125 31.43 -8.51 17.38
C THR A 125 31.92 -9.83 16.78
N ALA A 126 32.20 -9.89 15.48
CA ALA A 126 32.75 -11.08 14.84
C ALA A 126 34.21 -11.34 15.25
N VAL A 127 35.00 -10.28 15.43
CA VAL A 127 36.37 -10.37 15.95
C VAL A 127 36.34 -10.79 17.42
N GLU A 128 35.47 -10.20 18.24
CA GLU A 128 35.29 -10.61 19.64
C GLU A 128 34.90 -12.10 19.74
N HIS A 129 33.97 -12.56 18.91
CA HIS A 129 33.56 -13.96 18.84
C HIS A 129 34.70 -14.91 18.42
N ASP A 130 35.54 -14.51 17.46
CA ASP A 130 36.70 -15.31 17.01
C ASP A 130 37.81 -15.36 18.09
N SER A 131 38.04 -14.25 18.81
CA SER A 131 38.99 -14.24 19.94
C SER A 131 38.51 -15.09 21.12
N ASP A 132 37.21 -15.09 21.44
CA ASP A 132 36.63 -15.86 22.54
C ASP A 132 36.64 -17.37 22.24
N VAL A 133 36.63 -17.78 20.95
CA VAL A 133 36.85 -19.16 20.50
C VAL A 133 38.32 -19.58 20.62
N GLN A 134 39.28 -18.68 20.40
CA GLN A 134 40.71 -18.95 20.55
C GLN A 134 41.17 -18.95 22.02
N GLU A 135 40.49 -18.23 22.90
CA GLU A 135 40.85 -18.10 24.33
C GLU A 135 40.16 -19.13 25.24
N GLN A 136 39.26 -19.99 24.73
CA GLN A 136 38.80 -21.18 25.48
C GLN A 136 40.00 -22.11 25.73
N PRO A 137 40.50 -22.26 26.98
CA PRO A 137 41.60 -23.17 27.24
C PRO A 137 41.14 -24.60 26.93
N GLU A 138 41.95 -25.30 26.14
CA GLU A 138 41.81 -26.73 25.84
C GLU A 138 41.55 -27.48 27.16
N LYS A 139 40.30 -27.90 27.38
CA LYS A 139 39.88 -28.56 28.62
C LYS A 139 40.45 -29.98 28.58
N ASN A 140 41.71 -30.11 29.01
CA ASN A 140 42.49 -31.35 29.02
C ASN A 140 41.69 -32.48 29.70
N PRO A 141 41.24 -33.52 28.98
CA PRO A 141 40.59 -34.67 29.60
C PRO A 141 41.65 -35.63 30.11
N GLU A 142 42.39 -35.25 31.16
CA GLU A 142 43.29 -36.17 31.83
C GLU A 142 42.56 -36.97 32.92
N ARG A 143 42.62 -38.30 32.73
CA ARG A 143 42.45 -39.42 33.68
C ARG A 143 41.03 -39.96 33.89
N LEU A 144 40.67 -40.90 33.03
CA LEU A 144 39.94 -42.09 33.47
C LEU A 144 40.96 -43.04 34.13
N THR A 145 40.81 -43.23 35.43
CA THR A 145 41.48 -44.24 36.26
C THR A 145 41.00 -45.66 35.91
N SER A 146 41.85 -46.63 36.28
CA SER A 146 41.69 -48.09 36.37
C SER A 146 40.30 -48.70 36.32
#